data_AF-A0A6A4CT25-F1
#
_entry.id   AF-A0A6A4CT25-F1
#
_cell.length_a   1.000
_cell.length_b   1.000
_cell.length_c   1.000
_cell.angle_alpha   90.00
_cell.angle_beta   90.00
_cell.angle_gamma   90.00
#
_symmetry.space_group_name_H-M   'P 1'
#
loop_
_entity.id
_entity.type
_entity.pdbx_description
1 polymer ?
#
loop_
_entity_poly.entity_id
_entity_poly.type
_entity_poly.pdbx_seq_one_letter_code
_entity_poly.pdbx_strand_id
1 'polypeptide(L)'
;MHGEGGSVNSAALPAQIADLKRRLQGYRLADIYNMDETGLFYKLAPDKTIASRQIEGAKKSKVRVTVALTYNADGSDMREPFIIGHANKPRCFKKKSGSDLGFF
;
A
#
# COMPACT_ATOMS: atom_id res chain seq x y z
N MET A 1 8.27 -0.15 8.92
CA MET A 1 7.03 0.38 8.32
C MET A 1 5.90 -0.34 9.02
N HIS A 2 5.33 0.28 10.06
CA HIS A 2 4.28 -0.37 10.84
C HIS A 2 2.94 -0.10 10.15
N GLY A 3 2.27 -1.15 9.67
CA GLY A 3 0.90 -1.09 9.19
C GLY A 3 -0.11 -1.02 10.35
N GLU A 4 -1.41 -1.03 10.02
CA GLU A 4 -2.53 -0.98 10.98
C GLU A 4 -2.72 -2.28 11.81
N GLY A 5 -1.66 -3.03 12.08
CA GLY A 5 -1.75 -4.29 12.84
C GLY A 5 -2.19 -4.11 14.30
N GLY A 6 -2.14 -2.88 14.83
CA GLY A 6 -2.42 -2.60 16.25
C GLY A 6 -3.90 -2.57 16.65
N SER A 7 -4.84 -2.54 15.69
CA SER A 7 -6.27 -2.38 15.98
C SER A 7 -7.11 -3.64 15.75
N VAL A 8 -6.47 -4.77 15.45
CA VAL A 8 -7.18 -6.01 15.08
C VAL A 8 -7.49 -6.82 16.34
N ASN A 9 -8.77 -7.07 16.61
CA ASN A 9 -9.20 -8.01 17.64
C ASN A 9 -8.88 -9.44 17.19
N SER A 10 -7.70 -9.93 17.59
CA SER A 10 -7.18 -11.25 17.21
C SER A 10 -8.08 -12.41 17.66
N ALA A 11 -8.83 -12.25 18.76
CA ALA A 11 -9.73 -13.28 19.26
C ALA A 11 -10.97 -13.48 18.35
N ALA A 12 -11.40 -12.45 17.63
CA ALA A 12 -12.54 -12.53 16.72
C ALA A 12 -12.17 -12.99 15.29
N LEU A 13 -10.87 -12.98 14.94
CA LEU A 13 -10.39 -13.31 13.60
C LEU A 13 -10.83 -14.69 13.09
N PRO A 14 -10.75 -15.78 13.88
CA PRO A 14 -11.12 -17.10 13.36
C PRO A 14 -12.58 -17.18 12.89
N ALA A 15 -13.48 -16.57 13.66
CA ALA A 15 -14.91 -16.53 13.32
C ALA A 15 -15.18 -15.70 12.07
N GLN A 16 -14.52 -14.54 11.93
CA GLN A 16 -14.64 -13.68 10.74
C GLN A 16 -14.09 -14.35 9.47
N ILE A 17 -12.97 -15.06 9.58
CA ILE A 17 -12.39 -15.82 8.47
C ILE A 17 -13.34 -16.96 8.06
N ALA A 18 -13.94 -17.67 9.02
CA ALA A 18 -14.90 -18.73 8.74
C ALA A 18 -16.15 -18.19 8.03
N ASP A 19 -16.69 -17.05 8.48
CA ASP A 19 -17.81 -16.38 7.81
C ASP A 19 -17.47 -15.95 6.37
N LEU A 20 -16.30 -15.33 6.18
CA LEU A 20 -15.82 -14.92 4.86
C LEU A 20 -15.70 -16.13 3.93
N LYS A 21 -15.05 -17.20 4.38
CA LYS A 21 -14.93 -18.44 3.61
C LYS A 21 -16.30 -18.99 3.20
N ARG A 22 -17.26 -19.02 4.12
CA ARG A 22 -18.64 -19.45 3.84
C ARG A 22 -19.30 -18.58 2.76
N ARG A 23 -19.17 -17.26 2.84
CA ARG A 23 -19.71 -16.32 1.83
C ARG A 23 -19.07 -16.51 0.45
N LEU A 24 -17.82 -16.93 0.41
CA LEU A 24 -17.06 -17.13 -0.82
C LEU A 24 -17.28 -18.53 -1.46
N GLN A 25 -17.92 -19.49 -0.78
CA GLN A 25 -18.11 -20.87 -1.27
C GLN A 25 -18.85 -20.97 -2.62
N GLY A 26 -19.67 -19.98 -2.97
CA GLY A 26 -20.41 -19.95 -4.25
C GLY A 26 -19.61 -19.42 -5.44
N TYR A 27 -18.38 -18.95 -5.21
CA TYR A 27 -17.53 -18.36 -6.24
C TYR A 27 -16.40 -19.32 -6.60
N ARG A 28 -16.02 -19.34 -7.89
CA ARG A 28 -14.81 -20.04 -8.31
C ARG A 28 -13.60 -19.26 -7.81
N LEU A 29 -12.49 -19.95 -7.55
CA LEU A 29 -11.25 -19.28 -7.12
C LEU A 29 -10.76 -18.23 -8.13
N ALA A 30 -10.99 -18.47 -9.43
CA ALA A 30 -10.70 -17.51 -10.50
C ALA A 30 -11.46 -16.18 -10.38
N ASP A 31 -12.61 -16.18 -9.69
CA ASP A 31 -13.51 -15.03 -9.53
C ASP A 31 -13.34 -14.33 -8.16
N ILE A 32 -12.45 -14.84 -7.29
CA ILE A 32 -12.16 -14.24 -5.99
C ILE A 32 -10.85 -13.46 -6.11
N TYR A 33 -10.92 -12.14 -5.98
CA TYR A 33 -9.75 -11.27 -6.05
C TYR A 33 -9.37 -10.71 -4.69
N ASN A 34 -8.06 -10.59 -4.47
CA ASN A 34 -7.50 -9.75 -3.43
C ASN A 34 -6.79 -8.55 -4.08
N MET A 35 -6.88 -7.38 -3.43
CA MET A 35 -6.16 -6.17 -3.80
C MET A 35 -5.43 -5.65 -2.57
N ASP A 36 -4.15 -5.31 -2.71
CA ASP A 36 -3.40 -4.66 -1.64
C ASP A 36 -2.49 -3.55 -2.19
N GLU A 37 -2.24 -2.55 -1.34
CA GLU A 37 -1.42 -1.39 -1.68
C GLU A 37 0.01 -1.56 -1.17
N THR A 38 0.99 -1.35 -2.05
CA THR A 38 2.41 -1.35 -1.68
C THR A 38 3.11 -0.06 -2.14
N GLY A 39 4.11 0.36 -1.38
CA GLY A 39 4.91 1.55 -1.68
C GLY A 39 6.30 1.18 -2.21
N LEU A 40 6.59 1.54 -3.46
CA LEU A 40 7.91 1.41 -4.06
C LEU A 40 8.75 2.66 -3.79
N PHE A 41 9.70 2.57 -2.87
CA PHE A 41 10.59 3.68 -2.50
C PHE A 41 11.82 3.77 -3.41
N TYR A 42 11.64 4.22 -4.64
CA TYR A 42 12.70 4.23 -5.66
C TYR A 42 13.89 5.18 -5.37
N LYS A 43 13.74 6.13 -4.43
CA LYS A 43 14.84 7.00 -3.97
C LYS A 43 15.44 6.59 -2.62
N LEU A 44 14.99 5.47 -2.05
CA LEU A 44 15.46 5.02 -0.74
C LEU A 44 16.91 4.55 -0.86
N ALA A 45 17.80 5.16 -0.08
CA ALA A 45 19.17 4.70 0.02
C ALA A 45 19.21 3.32 0.71
N PRO A 46 20.13 2.42 0.32
CA PRO A 46 20.32 1.14 0.99
C PRO A 46 20.57 1.33 2.49
N ASP A 47 20.11 0.37 3.29
CA ASP A 47 20.29 0.38 4.75
C ASP A 47 21.75 0.24 5.17
N LYS A 48 22.57 -0.37 4.30
CA LYS A 48 24.02 -0.49 4.45
C LYS A 48 24.69 0.31 3.35
N THR A 49 25.48 1.29 3.73
CA THR A 49 26.35 2.02 2.81
C THR A 49 27.75 1.41 2.85
N ILE A 50 28.58 1.66 1.85
CA ILE A 50 30.02 1.26 1.85
C ILE A 50 30.82 2.12 2.85
N ALA A 51 30.16 3.05 3.57
CA ALA A 51 30.82 3.88 4.54
C ALA A 51 31.37 3.03 5.70
N SER A 52 32.67 3.17 5.96
CA SER A 52 33.36 2.56 7.11
C SER A 52 33.03 3.25 8.44
N ARG A 53 32.27 4.35 8.40
CA ARG A 53 31.82 5.12 9.58
C ARG A 53 30.35 5.50 9.43
N GLN A 54 29.63 5.59 10.55
CA GLN A 54 28.25 6.07 10.59
C GLN A 54 28.22 7.53 10.12
N ILE A 55 27.47 7.81 9.05
CA ILE A 55 27.23 9.17 8.57
C ILE A 55 25.98 9.68 9.29
N GLU A 56 26.17 10.57 10.26
CA GLU A 56 25.07 11.20 10.99
C GLU A 56 24.36 12.27 10.14
N GLY A 57 23.04 12.41 10.31
CA GLY A 57 22.26 13.51 9.72
C GLY A 57 21.58 13.24 8.37
N ALA A 58 21.80 12.09 7.72
CA ALA A 58 21.16 11.79 6.43
C ALA A 58 19.73 11.24 6.61
N LYS A 59 18.69 12.05 6.31
CA LYS A 59 17.31 11.56 6.25
C LYS A 59 17.11 10.68 5.02
N LYS A 60 16.69 9.44 5.21
CA LYS A 60 16.27 8.54 4.12
C LYS A 60 15.13 9.18 3.34
N SER A 61 15.26 9.21 2.01
CA SER A 61 14.18 9.65 1.13
C SER A 61 12.97 8.73 1.31
N LYS A 62 11.80 9.32 1.56
CA LYS A 62 10.52 8.60 1.61
C LYS A 62 9.71 8.76 0.33
N VAL A 63 10.33 9.27 -0.73
CA VAL A 63 9.68 9.40 -2.04
C VAL A 63 9.37 7.99 -2.54
N ARG A 64 8.09 7.75 -2.82
CA ARG A 64 7.57 6.45 -3.23
C ARG A 64 6.52 6.60 -4.30
N VAL A 65 6.39 5.59 -5.14
CA VAL A 65 5.20 5.36 -5.95
C VAL A 65 4.34 4.34 -5.20
N THR A 66 3.07 4.65 -4.97
CA THR A 66 2.13 3.68 -4.41
C THR A 66 1.47 2.93 -5.56
N VAL A 67 1.40 1.61 -5.44
CA VAL A 67 0.81 0.72 -6.45
C VAL A 67 -0.20 -0.19 -5.75
N ALA A 68 -1.41 -0.30 -6.30
CA ALA A 68 -2.35 -1.34 -5.91
C ALA A 68 -2.19 -2.54 -6.84
N LEU A 69 -1.90 -3.70 -6.26
CA LEU A 69 -1.74 -4.97 -6.97
C LEU A 69 -2.98 -5.82 -6.72
N THR A 70 -3.52 -6.43 -7.79
CA THR A 70 -4.74 -7.23 -7.72
C THR A 70 -4.54 -8.56 -8.41
N TYR A 71 -4.84 -9.65 -7.70
CA TYR A 71 -4.63 -11.02 -8.15
C TYR A 71 -5.81 -11.90 -7.74
N ASN A 72 -6.17 -12.89 -8.55
CA ASN A 72 -7.19 -13.86 -8.16
C ASN A 72 -6.65 -14.97 -7.26
N ALA A 73 -7.56 -15.68 -6.60
CA ALA A 73 -7.23 -16.64 -5.55
C ALA A 73 -6.56 -17.92 -6.07
N ASP A 74 -6.81 -18.32 -7.33
CA ASP A 74 -6.09 -19.43 -7.98
C ASP A 74 -4.79 -19.01 -8.66
N GLY A 75 -4.59 -17.70 -8.81
CA GLY A 75 -3.41 -17.10 -9.34
C GLY A 75 -3.23 -17.11 -10.85
N SER A 76 -4.29 -17.40 -11.59
CA SER A 76 -4.30 -17.38 -13.06
C SER A 76 -4.41 -15.98 -13.67
N ASP A 77 -4.83 -14.97 -12.91
CA ASP A 77 -5.11 -13.62 -13.41
C ASP A 77 -4.51 -12.54 -12.50
N MET A 78 -3.52 -11.81 -13.07
CA MET A 78 -3.01 -10.57 -12.53
C MET A 78 -3.64 -9.39 -13.27
N ARG A 79 -4.29 -8.49 -12.54
CA ARG A 79 -4.72 -7.22 -13.12
C ARG A 79 -3.53 -6.30 -13.29
N GLU A 80 -3.64 -5.42 -14.29
CA GLU A 80 -2.63 -4.40 -14.54
C GLU A 80 -2.39 -3.56 -13.27
N PRO A 81 -1.12 -3.32 -12.87
CA PRO A 81 -0.82 -2.55 -11.67
C PRO A 81 -1.43 -1.15 -11.71
N PHE A 82 -2.20 -0.79 -10.68
CA PHE A 82 -2.83 0.51 -10.60
C PHE A 82 -1.94 1.51 -9.83
N ILE A 83 -1.46 2.54 -10.52
CA ILE A 83 -0.59 3.55 -9.93
C ILE A 83 -1.43 4.59 -9.17
N ILE A 84 -1.18 4.70 -7.87
CA ILE A 84 -1.85 5.67 -7.00
C ILE A 84 -0.97 6.91 -6.88
N GLY A 85 -1.43 7.98 -7.52
CA GLY A 85 -0.82 9.31 -7.45
C GLY A 85 -1.16 10.08 -6.18
N HIS A 86 -0.71 11.32 -6.11
CA HIS A 86 -1.09 12.23 -5.05
C HIS A 86 -2.52 12.74 -5.24
N ALA A 87 -3.23 12.97 -4.14
CA ALA A 87 -4.56 13.57 -4.17
C ALA A 87 -4.49 14.94 -4.87
N ASN A 88 -5.38 15.19 -5.83
CA ASN A 88 -5.45 16.49 -6.52
C ASN A 88 -5.71 17.65 -5.55
N LYS A 89 -6.48 17.40 -4.49
CA LYS A 89 -6.84 18.38 -3.45
C LYS A 89 -6.55 17.83 -2.05
N PRO A 90 -5.28 17.84 -1.60
CA PRO A 90 -4.91 17.22 -0.34
C PRO A 90 -5.57 17.90 0.87
N ARG A 91 -5.94 17.11 1.88
CA ARG A 91 -6.55 17.62 3.11
C ARG A 91 -5.62 18.58 3.88
N CYS A 92 -4.32 18.32 3.87
CA CYS A 92 -3.31 19.19 4.49
C CYS A 92 -3.26 20.60 3.86
N PHE A 93 -3.72 20.74 2.61
CA PHE A 93 -3.83 22.02 1.92
C PHE A 93 -5.26 22.55 1.87
N LYS A 94 -6.09 22.21 2.87
CA LYS A 94 -7.49 22.64 2.97
C LYS A 94 -8.30 22.35 1.69
N LYS A 95 -8.00 21.20 1.04
CA LYS A 95 -8.62 20.77 -0.22
C LYS A 95 -8.42 21.75 -1.39
N LYS A 96 -7.34 22.54 -1.39
CA LYS A 96 -6.90 23.33 -2.54
C LYS A 96 -6.02 22.49 -3.46
N SER A 97 -6.13 22.72 -4.76
CA SER A 97 -5.28 22.12 -5.78
C SER A 97 -3.94 22.86 -5.90
N GLY A 98 -3.02 22.30 -6.69
CA GLY A 98 -1.73 22.97 -6.95
C GLY A 98 -1.89 24.32 -7.65
N SER A 99 -2.83 24.42 -8.60
CA SER A 99 -3.14 25.69 -9.29
C SER A 99 -3.80 26.70 -8.35
N ASP A 100 -4.70 26.27 -7.46
CA ASP A 100 -5.30 27.14 -6.41
C ASP A 100 -4.23 27.73 -5.46
N LEU A 101 -3.04 27.14 -5.42
CA LEU A 101 -1.90 27.53 -4.58
C LEU A 101 -0.76 28.19 -5.38
N GLY A 102 -0.89 28.31 -6.70
CA GLY A 102 0.11 28.94 -7.57
C GLY A 102 1.38 28.10 -7.80
N PHE A 103 1.32 26.78 -7.63
CA PHE A 103 2.45 25.89 -7.93
C PHE A 103 2.57 25.55 -9.43
N PHE A 104 1.48 25.70 -10.18
CA PHE A 104 1.37 25.44 -11.62
C PHE A 104 0.57 26.55 -12.28
#